data_AF-A0A2N2DSX2-F1
#
_entry.id   AF-A0A2N2DSX2-F1
#
_cell.length_a   1.000
_cell.length_b   1.000
_cell.length_c   1.000
_cell.angle_alpha   90.00
_cell.angle_beta   90.00
_cell.angle_gamma   90.00
#
_symmetry.space_group_name_H-M   'P 1'
#
loop_
_entity.id
_entity.type
_entity.pdbx_description
1 polymer ?
#
loop_
_entity_poly.entity_id
_entity_poly.type
_entity_poly.pdbx_seq_one_letter_code
_entity_poly.pdbx_strand_id
1 'polypeptide(L)'
;MAEKNTNIQCVRCLSETAYLAASAPDGSGAWDLYCCSYCNYGWRTTEGSEITDVTKRDPRFSVDKNEVESVFCLNPIPKLLNKE
;
A
#
# COMPACT_ATOMS: atom_id res chain seq x y z
N MET A 1 -17.56 -9.11 12.99
CA MET A 1 -16.63 -10.11 12.42
C MET A 1 -15.39 -9.35 11.98
N ALA A 2 -14.47 -9.15 12.91
CA ALA A 2 -13.23 -8.42 12.69
C ALA A 2 -12.10 -9.36 13.07
N GLU A 3 -11.37 -9.84 12.06
CA GLU A 3 -10.05 -10.48 12.19
C GLU A 3 -9.57 -10.89 10.79
N LYS A 4 -8.87 -9.99 10.11
CA LYS A 4 -7.93 -10.33 9.03
C LYS A 4 -6.72 -9.41 9.12
N ASN A 5 -5.99 -9.47 10.23
CA ASN A 5 -4.60 -9.01 10.27
C ASN A 5 -3.71 -10.14 9.74
N THR A 6 -3.81 -10.40 8.45
CA THR A 6 -2.73 -11.07 7.72
C THR A 6 -1.79 -9.97 7.25
N ASN A 7 -0.59 -9.90 7.84
CA ASN A 7 0.48 -9.01 7.42
C ASN A 7 0.89 -9.40 5.99
N ILE A 8 0.44 -8.65 4.98
CA ILE A 8 0.77 -8.91 3.57
C ILE A 8 2.04 -8.13 3.22
N GLN A 9 2.95 -8.74 2.49
CA GLN A 9 4.14 -8.05 2.00
C GLN A 9 3.77 -7.06 0.89
N CYS A 10 4.21 -5.82 1.04
CA CYS A 10 4.06 -4.79 0.01
C CYS A 10 4.96 -5.09 -1.20
N VAL A 11 4.37 -5.13 -2.39
CA VAL A 11 5.10 -5.37 -3.64
C VAL A 11 6.07 -4.24 -4.05
N ARG A 12 5.98 -3.06 -3.42
CA ARG A 12 6.83 -1.90 -3.73
C ARG A 12 8.00 -1.70 -2.78
N CYS A 13 7.75 -1.83 -1.47
CA CYS A 13 8.75 -1.54 -0.42
C CYS A 13 9.10 -2.74 0.46
N LEU A 14 8.50 -3.91 0.19
CA LEU A 14 8.74 -5.18 0.89
C LEU A 14 8.40 -5.19 2.39
N SER A 15 7.84 -4.10 2.93
CA SER A 15 7.30 -4.05 4.28
C SER A 15 6.06 -4.96 4.42
N GLU A 16 5.93 -5.65 5.54
CA GLU A 16 4.80 -6.54 5.88
C GLU A 16 3.57 -5.79 6.42
N THR A 17 3.37 -4.56 5.94
CA THR A 17 2.35 -3.62 6.42
C THR A 17 1.23 -3.42 5.40
N ALA A 18 1.16 -4.25 4.35
CA ALA A 18 0.06 -4.21 3.43
C ALA A 18 -1.18 -4.89 4.00
N TYR A 19 -2.34 -4.33 3.67
CA TYR A 19 -3.65 -4.79 4.12
C TYR A 19 -4.65 -4.71 2.97
N LEU A 20 -5.69 -5.54 3.05
CA LEU A 20 -6.83 -5.49 2.12
C LEU A 20 -7.67 -4.25 2.44
N ALA A 21 -7.65 -3.27 1.56
CA ALA A 21 -8.37 -2.01 1.72
C ALA A 21 -9.82 -2.09 1.21
N ALA A 22 -10.05 -2.84 0.12
CA ALA A 22 -11.37 -3.04 -0.46
C ALA A 22 -11.40 -4.29 -1.33
N SER A 23 -12.61 -4.83 -1.54
CA SER A 23 -12.88 -5.92 -2.48
C SER A 23 -14.03 -5.54 -3.41
N ALA A 24 -14.17 -6.26 -4.52
CA ALA A 24 -15.30 -6.12 -5.42
C ALA A 24 -16.64 -6.21 -4.65
N PRO A 25 -17.53 -5.21 -4.76
CA PRO A 25 -18.71 -5.09 -3.91
C PRO A 25 -19.84 -6.07 -4.26
N ASP A 26 -19.77 -6.68 -5.44
CA ASP A 26 -20.75 -7.65 -5.96
C ASP A 26 -20.52 -9.08 -5.45
N GLY A 27 -19.50 -9.30 -4.60
CA GLY A 27 -19.16 -10.61 -4.07
C GLY A 27 -18.51 -11.55 -5.09
N SER A 28 -18.18 -11.07 -6.29
CA SER A 28 -17.58 -11.88 -7.36
C SER A 28 -16.13 -12.29 -7.07
N GLY A 29 -15.43 -11.54 -6.21
CA GLY A 29 -13.98 -11.67 -6.05
C GLY A 29 -13.19 -11.21 -7.28
N ALA A 30 -13.80 -10.41 -8.17
CA ALA A 30 -13.15 -9.96 -9.41
C ALA A 30 -11.88 -9.14 -9.18
N TRP A 31 -11.78 -8.44 -8.05
CA TRP A 31 -10.59 -7.70 -7.65
C TRP A 31 -10.54 -7.49 -6.14
N ASP A 32 -9.31 -7.39 -5.63
CA ASP A 32 -8.98 -6.90 -4.30
C ASP A 32 -8.00 -5.73 -4.43
N LEU A 33 -8.21 -4.67 -3.65
CA LEU A 33 -7.31 -3.54 -3.53
C LEU A 33 -6.50 -3.69 -2.24
N TYR A 34 -5.18 -3.79 -2.37
CA TYR A 34 -4.25 -3.77 -1.25
C TYR A 34 -3.61 -2.39 -1.11
N CYS A 35 -3.41 -1.96 0.13
CA CYS A 35 -2.70 -0.73 0.47
C CYS A 35 -1.61 -1.03 1.49
N CYS A 36 -0.45 -0.40 1.36
CA CYS A 36 0.63 -0.47 2.33
C CYS A 36 0.59 0.75 3.25
N SER A 37 0.45 0.54 4.57
CA SER A 37 0.45 1.65 5.53
C SER A 37 1.81 2.29 5.76
N TYR A 38 2.90 1.63 5.32
CA TYR A 38 4.25 2.19 5.41
C TYR A 38 4.55 3.17 4.27
N CYS A 39 4.49 2.71 3.01
CA CYS A 39 4.84 3.55 1.86
C CYS A 39 3.63 4.18 1.16
N ASN A 40 2.40 3.93 1.61
CA ASN A 40 1.14 4.42 1.01
C ASN A 40 0.89 3.96 -0.45
N TYR A 41 1.56 2.89 -0.88
CA TYR A 41 1.31 2.30 -2.20
C TYR A 41 0.05 1.45 -2.18
N GLY A 42 -0.79 1.61 -3.22
CA GLY A 42 -1.95 0.77 -3.46
C GLY A 42 -1.82 0.00 -4.78
N TRP A 43 -2.32 -1.23 -4.83
CA TRP A 43 -2.41 -2.02 -6.07
C TRP A 43 -3.59 -2.98 -6.02
N ARG A 44 -4.10 -3.37 -7.20
CA ARG A 44 -5.16 -4.38 -7.32
C ARG A 44 -4.61 -5.73 -7.72
N THR A 45 -5.34 -6.79 -7.41
CA THR A 45 -5.03 -8.15 -7.88
C THR A 45 -5.08 -8.30 -9.40
N THR A 46 -5.80 -7.41 -10.08
CA THR A 46 -5.96 -7.40 -11.54
C THR A 46 -4.87 -6.61 -12.27
N GLU A 47 -3.94 -5.99 -11.56
CA GLU A 47 -2.80 -5.32 -12.20
C GLU A 47 -1.85 -6.36 -12.81
N GLY A 48 -1.03 -5.93 -13.79
CA GLY A 48 -0.08 -6.81 -14.46
C GLY A 48 0.97 -7.41 -13.51
N SER A 49 1.62 -8.49 -13.96
CA SER A 49 2.61 -9.19 -13.12
C SER A 49 3.83 -8.34 -12.77
N GLU A 50 4.16 -7.35 -13.59
CA GLU A 50 5.17 -6.32 -13.30
C GLU A 50 4.83 -5.44 -12.09
N ILE A 51 3.57 -5.45 -11.65
CA ILE A 51 3.11 -4.77 -10.43
C ILE A 51 2.89 -5.76 -9.28
N THR A 52 2.26 -6.91 -9.55
CA THR A 52 1.83 -7.86 -8.52
C THR A 52 2.89 -8.87 -8.11
N ASP A 53 3.91 -9.11 -8.94
CA ASP A 53 5.03 -10.02 -8.67
C ASP A 53 6.31 -9.21 -8.42
N VAL A 54 6.81 -9.29 -7.18
CA VAL A 54 8.04 -8.60 -6.74
C VAL A 54 9.24 -8.93 -7.63
N THR A 55 9.32 -10.15 -8.15
CA THR A 55 10.47 -10.60 -8.95
C THR A 55 10.48 -10.00 -10.36
N LYS A 56 9.33 -9.48 -10.83
CA LYS A 56 9.16 -8.89 -12.16
C LYS A 56 9.06 -7.38 -12.13
N ARG A 57 9.02 -6.78 -10.94
CA ARG A 57 8.90 -5.33 -10.78
C ARG A 57 10.18 -4.65 -11.22
N ASP A 58 10.03 -3.61 -12.04
CA ASP A 58 11.15 -2.75 -12.41
C ASP A 58 11.70 -2.03 -11.17
N PRO A 59 13.00 -2.21 -10.83
CA PRO A 59 13.61 -1.61 -9.65
C PRO A 59 13.45 -0.09 -9.55
N ARG A 60 13.29 0.62 -10.67
CA ARG A 60 13.09 2.08 -10.70
C ARG A 60 11.80 2.53 -10.04
N PHE A 61 10.81 1.64 -9.92
CA PHE A 61 9.52 1.91 -9.27
C PHE A 61 9.38 1.22 -7.91
N SER A 62 10.46 0.64 -7.40
CA SER A 62 10.58 0.15 -6.03
C SER A 62 11.06 1.28 -5.12
N VAL A 63 10.77 1.16 -3.83
CA VAL A 63 11.19 2.15 -2.83
C VAL A 63 11.92 1.39 -1.73
N ASP A 64 13.16 1.79 -1.41
CA ASP A 64 13.82 1.24 -0.24
C ASP A 64 13.09 1.72 1.01
N LYS A 65 12.87 0.82 1.98
CA LYS A 65 12.11 1.17 3.17
C LYS A 65 12.73 2.38 3.90
N ASN A 66 14.05 2.47 3.95
CA ASN A 66 14.74 3.55 4.65
C ASN A 66 14.65 4.90 3.90
N GLU A 67 14.22 4.92 2.64
CA GLU A 67 14.00 6.14 1.86
C GLU A 67 12.62 6.76 2.10
N VAL A 68 11.64 5.99 2.57
CA VAL A 68 10.26 6.50 2.76
C VAL A 68 10.23 7.68 3.74
N GLU A 69 11.03 7.61 4.81
CA GLU A 69 11.12 8.68 5.82
C GLU A 69 11.82 9.94 5.31
N SER A 70 12.61 9.84 4.24
CA SER A 70 13.33 10.97 3.64
C SER A 70 12.58 11.60 2.46
N VAL A 71 11.43 11.04 2.05
CA VAL A 71 10.59 11.61 0.99
C VAL A 71 10.09 12.99 1.41
N PHE A 72 10.40 13.98 0.58
CA PHE A 72 10.03 15.37 0.83
C PHE A 72 8.51 15.55 0.94
N CYS A 73 8.04 16.04 2.09
CA CYS A 73 6.64 16.36 2.32
C CYS A 73 6.35 17.80 1.85
N LEU A 74 5.86 17.93 0.61
CA LEU A 74 5.47 19.23 0.02
C LEU A 74 4.35 19.93 0.81
N ASN A 75 3.44 19.15 1.40
CA ASN A 75 2.25 19.65 2.09
C ASN A 75 2.20 19.06 3.51
N PRO A 76 2.99 19.60 4.46
CA PRO A 76 2.91 19.13 5.84
C PRO A 76 1.49 19.34 6.36
N ILE A 77 0.97 18.36 7.10
CA ILE A 77 -0.33 18.48 7.74
C ILE A 77 -0.28 19.71 8.67
N PRO A 78 -1.15 20.72 8.48
CA PRO A 78 -1.18 21.88 9.35
C PRO A 78 -1.37 21.45 10.80
N LYS A 79 -0.72 22.15 11.74
CA LYS A 79 -0.95 21.89 13.17
C LYS A 79 -2.44 22.00 13.45
N LEU A 80 -2.98 21.01 14.17
CA LEU A 80 -4.36 21.06 14.64
C LEU A 80 -4.51 22.34 15.49
N LEU A 81 -5.33 23.29 15.05
CA LEU A 81 -5.71 24.41 15.89
C LEU A 81 -6.65 23.85 16.96
N ASN A 82 -6.40 24.20 18.22
CA ASN A 82 -7.16 23.70 19.36
C ASN A 82 -8.67 23.78 19.08
N LYS A 83 -9.39 22.66 19.27
CA LYS A 83 -10.83 22.73 19.46
C LYS A 83 -11.05 23.23 20.88
N GLU A 84 -11.26 24.54 21.03
CA GLU A 84 -12.08 25.03 22.15
C GLU A 84 -13.49 24.43 22.07
#